data_AF-A0A958VKA1-F1
#
_entry.id   AF-A0A958VKA1-F1
#
_cell.length_a   1.000
_cell.length_b   1.000
_cell.length_c   1.000
_cell.angle_alpha   90.00
_cell.angle_beta   90.00
_cell.angle_gamma   90.00
#
_symmetry.space_group_name_H-M   'P 1'
#
loop_
_entity.id
_entity.type
_entity.pdbx_description
1 polymer ?
#
loop_
_entity_poly.entity_id
_entity_poly.type
_entity_poly.pdbx_seq_one_letter_code
_entity_poly.pdbx_strand_id
1 'polypeptide(L)'
;MQNALKCALLATLLWACEETVIPKPRGYYRIDFPQKQYLEYRGSCPFIFSYPFRSLLDTAMGNNQYPCWMNLHYPQYAATIHITYHDIQSADLSQYIEDARKLALKHLVRADDISEQMFRHPERAVYGVVYDLEGGSASNYQFFLTDSVSKFLRGSMYFNLPPNPDSIAPVNTYIKEDLKYFIESFRWR
;
A
#
# COMPACT_ATOMS: atom_id res chain seq x y z
N MET A 1 39.03 60.01 29.84
CA MET A 1 39.17 58.60 29.40
C MET A 1 38.39 57.58 30.23
N GLN A 2 37.82 57.93 31.39
CA GLN A 2 37.05 56.98 32.23
C GLN A 2 35.63 56.67 31.72
N ASN A 3 35.01 57.56 30.94
CA ASN A 3 33.64 57.35 30.43
C ASN A 3 33.59 56.38 29.24
N ALA A 4 34.66 56.29 28.44
CA ALA A 4 34.75 55.35 27.33
C ALA A 4 34.84 53.89 27.82
N LEU A 5 35.51 53.66 28.95
CA LEU A 5 35.65 52.32 29.55
C LEU A 5 34.33 51.82 30.15
N LYS A 6 33.50 52.71 30.69
CA LYS A 6 32.15 52.37 31.20
C LYS A 6 31.18 52.01 30.08
N CYS A 7 31.27 52.65 28.92
CA CYS A 7 30.46 52.30 27.75
C CYS A 7 30.86 50.93 27.16
N ALA A 8 32.16 50.60 27.16
CA ALA A 8 32.63 49.30 26.69
C ALA A 8 32.17 48.13 27.58
N LEU A 9 32.08 48.34 28.90
CA LEU A 9 31.62 47.32 29.85
C LEU A 9 30.08 47.10 29.80
N LEU A 10 29.32 48.11 29.38
CA LEU A 10 27.87 48.02 29.22
C LEU A 10 27.47 47.34 27.90
N ALA A 11 28.33 47.38 26.89
CA ALA A 11 28.10 46.74 25.59
C ALA A 11 28.28 45.21 25.61
N THR A 12 29.06 44.67 26.56
CA THR A 12 29.33 43.22 26.68
C THR A 12 28.24 42.42 27.37
N LEU A 13 27.19 43.07 27.91
CA LEU A 13 26.10 42.41 28.64
C LEU A 13 24.86 42.07 27.78
N LEU A 14 24.87 42.40 26.49
CA LEU A 14 23.73 42.18 25.59
C LEU A 14 23.87 40.97 24.65
N TRP A 15 24.88 40.12 24.84
CA TRP A 15 24.90 38.80 24.21
C TRP A 15 24.01 37.84 25.00
N ALA A 16 22.69 38.00 24.83
CA ALA A 16 21.72 37.00 25.24
C ALA A 16 21.78 35.83 24.24
N CYS A 17 21.89 34.61 24.77
CA CYS A 17 21.84 33.38 23.99
C CYS A 17 20.41 33.20 23.48
N GLU A 18 20.24 33.20 22.16
CA GLU A 18 18.96 32.87 21.52
C GLU A 18 18.77 31.35 21.63
N GLU A 19 17.99 30.90 22.63
CA GLU A 19 17.60 29.49 22.72
C GLU A 19 16.64 29.20 21.56
N THR A 20 17.17 28.58 20.51
CA THR A 20 16.35 28.05 19.42
C THR A 20 15.42 26.99 20.00
N VAL A 21 14.13 27.34 20.14
CA VAL A 21 13.11 26.40 20.59
C VAL A 21 12.92 25.35 19.48
N ILE A 22 13.59 24.21 19.60
CA ILE A 22 13.37 23.08 18.69
C ILE A 22 12.00 22.48 19.04
N PRO A 23 10.98 22.57 18.16
CA PRO A 23 9.70 21.94 18.41
C PRO A 23 9.90 20.44 18.57
N LYS A 24 9.28 19.83 19.60
CA LYS A 24 9.31 18.37 19.75
C LYS A 24 8.75 17.72 18.47
N PRO A 25 9.35 16.64 17.96
CA PRO A 25 8.80 15.91 16.83
C PRO A 25 7.36 15.50 17.15
N ARG A 26 6.46 15.66 16.16
CA ARG A 26 5.06 15.25 16.33
C ARG A 26 5.03 13.74 16.60
N GLY A 27 4.51 13.35 17.76
CA GLY A 27 4.25 11.95 18.07
C GLY A 27 3.00 11.50 17.34
N TYR A 28 3.14 10.53 16.43
CA TYR A 28 2.00 9.84 15.86
C TYR A 28 1.43 8.83 16.86
N TYR A 29 0.14 8.51 16.72
CA TYR A 29 -0.51 7.52 17.57
C TYR A 29 0.19 6.16 17.44
N ARG A 30 0.53 5.54 18.57
CA ARG A 30 0.94 4.13 18.59
C ARG A 30 -0.28 3.28 18.29
N ILE A 31 -0.29 2.63 17.14
CA ILE A 31 -1.32 1.66 16.74
C ILE A 31 -0.78 0.28 17.11
N ASP A 32 -1.36 -0.36 18.12
CA ASP A 32 -1.04 -1.76 18.41
C ASP A 32 -1.79 -2.65 17.41
N PHE A 33 -1.02 -3.43 16.66
CA PHE A 33 -1.58 -4.36 15.68
C PHE A 33 -1.87 -5.72 16.34
N PRO A 34 -3.12 -6.19 16.29
CA PRO A 34 -3.45 -7.49 16.84
C PRO A 34 -2.86 -8.63 16.01
N GLN A 35 -2.68 -9.81 16.61
CA GLN A 35 -2.14 -10.99 15.92
C GLN A 35 -2.90 -11.32 14.63
N LYS A 36 -2.16 -11.69 13.60
CA LYS A 36 -2.68 -12.01 12.26
C LYS A 36 -3.30 -13.40 12.24
N GLN A 37 -4.55 -13.47 11.83
CA GLN A 37 -5.31 -14.71 11.64
C GLN A 37 -5.96 -14.64 10.27
N TYR A 38 -5.95 -15.75 9.55
CA TYR A 38 -6.38 -15.79 8.16
C TYR A 38 -7.52 -16.79 7.95
N LEU A 39 -8.45 -16.41 7.08
CA LEU A 39 -9.48 -17.26 6.51
C LEU A 39 -9.10 -17.59 5.07
N GLU A 40 -9.63 -18.71 4.55
CA GLU A 40 -9.41 -19.10 3.17
C GLU A 40 -10.69 -18.89 2.35
N TYR A 41 -10.56 -18.18 1.22
CA TYR A 41 -11.64 -18.05 0.27
C TYR A 41 -11.73 -19.29 -0.62
N ARG A 42 -12.89 -19.96 -0.61
CA ARG A 42 -13.20 -21.12 -1.45
C ARG A 42 -14.51 -20.98 -2.23
N GLY A 43 -14.82 -19.79 -2.74
CA GLY A 43 -16.05 -19.53 -3.50
C GLY A 43 -16.08 -20.12 -4.92
N SER A 44 -16.93 -19.57 -5.78
CA SER A 44 -17.15 -20.03 -7.17
C SER A 44 -16.06 -19.61 -8.16
N CYS A 45 -15.15 -18.73 -7.76
CA CYS A 45 -14.09 -18.24 -8.63
C CYS A 45 -12.99 -19.28 -8.90
N PRO A 46 -12.25 -19.15 -10.02
CA PRO A 46 -11.22 -20.11 -10.44
C PRO A 46 -9.89 -19.93 -9.69
N PHE A 47 -9.96 -19.56 -8.41
CA PHE A 47 -8.82 -19.36 -7.55
C PHE A 47 -9.20 -19.46 -6.07
N ILE A 48 -8.17 -19.68 -5.24
CA ILE A 48 -8.24 -19.65 -3.78
C ILE A 48 -7.14 -18.75 -3.24
N PHE A 49 -7.39 -18.12 -2.11
CA PHE A 49 -6.41 -17.31 -1.40
C PHE A 49 -6.77 -17.23 0.08
N SER A 50 -5.79 -16.86 0.90
CA SER A 50 -6.01 -16.52 2.30
C SER A 50 -6.11 -15.01 2.50
N TYR A 51 -6.99 -14.58 3.41
CA TYR A 51 -7.21 -13.17 3.73
C TYR A 51 -7.45 -12.99 5.24
N PRO A 52 -7.19 -11.80 5.81
CA PRO A 52 -7.30 -11.60 7.26
C PRO A 52 -8.73 -11.78 7.77
N PHE A 53 -8.89 -12.50 8.88
CA PHE A 53 -10.19 -12.74 9.53
C PHE A 53 -10.95 -11.45 9.87
N ARG A 54 -10.23 -10.37 10.20
CA ARG A 54 -10.81 -9.07 10.55
C ARG A 54 -11.23 -8.21 9.36
N SER A 55 -10.89 -8.64 8.15
CA SER A 55 -11.30 -7.94 6.95
C SER A 55 -12.66 -8.44 6.48
N LEU A 56 -13.47 -7.56 5.90
CA LEU A 56 -14.78 -7.90 5.38
C LEU A 56 -14.64 -8.17 3.88
N LEU A 57 -14.83 -9.42 3.49
CA LEU A 57 -14.85 -9.83 2.09
C LEU A 57 -16.25 -9.56 1.51
N ASP A 58 -16.31 -8.64 0.56
CA ASP A 58 -17.50 -8.31 -0.21
C ASP A 58 -17.39 -8.89 -1.63
N THR A 59 -18.17 -9.94 -1.90
CA THR A 59 -18.27 -10.58 -3.23
C THR A 59 -19.47 -10.09 -4.04
N ALA A 60 -20.29 -9.17 -3.51
CA ALA A 60 -21.51 -8.68 -4.18
C ALA A 60 -21.21 -7.70 -5.32
N MET A 61 -19.97 -7.23 -5.42
CA MET A 61 -19.48 -6.43 -6.55
C MET A 61 -19.47 -7.20 -7.87
N GLY A 62 -19.47 -8.53 -7.82
CA GLY A 62 -19.54 -9.37 -9.00
C GLY A 62 -20.92 -9.33 -9.65
N ASN A 63 -20.96 -9.25 -10.98
CA ASN A 63 -22.19 -9.37 -11.76
C ASN A 63 -22.06 -10.52 -12.78
N ASN A 64 -23.10 -10.77 -13.58
CA ASN A 64 -23.08 -11.85 -14.57
C ASN A 64 -21.91 -11.74 -15.58
N GLN A 65 -21.44 -10.51 -15.86
CA GLN A 65 -20.32 -10.27 -16.77
C GLN A 65 -18.96 -10.42 -16.07
N TYR A 66 -18.89 -10.09 -14.78
CA TYR A 66 -17.68 -10.10 -13.97
C TYR A 66 -17.95 -10.76 -12.61
N PRO A 67 -18.11 -12.08 -12.55
CA PRO A 67 -18.56 -12.77 -11.34
C PRO A 67 -17.53 -12.76 -10.20
N CYS A 68 -16.26 -12.49 -10.52
CA CYS A 68 -15.12 -12.59 -9.60
C CYS A 68 -14.48 -11.23 -9.28
N TRP A 69 -15.31 -10.18 -9.25
CA TRP A 69 -14.93 -8.89 -8.71
C TRP A 69 -15.34 -8.82 -7.25
N MET A 70 -14.39 -8.53 -6.38
CA MET A 70 -14.60 -8.51 -4.95
C MET A 70 -13.75 -7.45 -4.28
N ASN A 71 -14.22 -6.99 -3.13
CA ASN A 71 -13.50 -6.05 -2.29
C ASN A 71 -13.16 -6.72 -0.96
N LEU A 72 -11.97 -6.39 -0.45
CA LEU A 72 -11.58 -6.71 0.91
C LEU A 72 -11.48 -5.41 1.70
N HIS A 73 -12.44 -5.19 2.58
CA HIS A 73 -12.51 -3.97 3.38
C HIS A 73 -11.78 -4.15 4.71
N TYR A 74 -11.05 -3.11 5.09
CA TYR A 74 -10.45 -2.94 6.42
C TYR A 74 -11.08 -1.71 7.08
N PRO A 75 -12.30 -1.82 7.65
CA PRO A 75 -13.03 -0.66 8.17
C PRO A 75 -12.27 0.12 9.22
N GLN A 76 -11.53 -0.59 10.09
CA GLN A 76 -10.70 0.01 11.15
C GLN A 76 -9.59 0.92 10.62
N TYR A 77 -9.18 0.69 9.37
CA TYR A 77 -8.05 1.35 8.73
C TYR A 77 -8.48 2.22 7.55
N ALA A 78 -9.80 2.29 7.30
CA ALA A 78 -10.39 2.95 6.13
C ALA A 78 -9.68 2.56 4.83
N ALA A 79 -9.28 1.30 4.69
CA ALA A 79 -8.61 0.79 3.50
C ALA A 79 -9.51 -0.23 2.78
N THR A 80 -9.46 -0.21 1.45
CA THR A 80 -10.15 -1.17 0.61
C THR A 80 -9.16 -1.76 -0.38
N ILE A 81 -9.17 -3.09 -0.52
CA ILE A 81 -8.42 -3.79 -1.55
C ILE A 81 -9.43 -4.24 -2.60
N HIS A 82 -9.29 -3.72 -3.80
CA HIS A 82 -10.09 -4.15 -4.95
C HIS A 82 -9.40 -5.33 -5.63
N ILE A 83 -10.15 -6.40 -5.86
CA ILE A 83 -9.68 -7.61 -6.54
C ILE A 83 -10.58 -7.84 -7.75
N THR A 84 -9.96 -7.87 -8.92
CA THR A 84 -10.65 -8.09 -10.19
C THR A 84 -10.00 -9.23 -10.94
N TYR A 85 -10.81 -10.19 -11.37
CA TYR A 85 -10.39 -11.30 -12.20
C TYR A 85 -10.96 -11.19 -13.62
N HIS A 86 -10.12 -11.57 -14.59
CA HIS A 86 -10.46 -11.71 -15.98
C HIS A 86 -9.97 -13.07 -16.50
N ASP A 87 -10.85 -13.78 -17.20
CA ASP A 87 -10.48 -14.87 -18.08
C ASP A 87 -10.27 -14.27 -19.46
N ILE A 88 -9.03 -14.28 -19.94
CA ILE A 88 -8.57 -13.55 -21.11
C ILE A 88 -8.12 -14.51 -22.20
N GLN A 89 -8.19 -14.07 -23.45
CA GLN A 89 -7.53 -14.82 -24.52
C GLN A 89 -6.02 -14.59 -24.41
N SER A 90 -5.23 -15.62 -24.72
CA SER A 90 -3.78 -15.57 -24.57
C SER A 90 -3.11 -14.45 -25.37
N ALA A 91 -3.71 -14.05 -26.50
CA ALA A 91 -3.25 -12.91 -27.30
C ALA A 91 -3.34 -11.56 -26.56
N ASP A 92 -4.26 -11.43 -25.60
CA ASP A 92 -4.54 -10.16 -24.91
C ASP A 92 -3.74 -9.98 -23.62
N LEU A 93 -3.04 -11.02 -23.14
CA LEU A 93 -2.32 -10.98 -21.85
C LEU A 93 -1.31 -9.83 -21.77
N SER A 94 -0.59 -9.57 -22.86
CA SER A 94 0.37 -8.46 -22.92
C SER A 94 -0.30 -7.10 -22.67
N GLN A 95 -1.52 -6.91 -23.17
CA GLN A 95 -2.29 -5.68 -22.97
C GLN A 95 -2.72 -5.54 -21.51
N TYR A 96 -3.25 -6.60 -20.89
CA TYR A 96 -3.65 -6.56 -19.48
C TYR A 96 -2.47 -6.28 -18.54
N ILE A 97 -1.30 -6.87 -18.81
CA ILE A 97 -0.06 -6.60 -18.06
C ILE A 97 0.32 -5.12 -18.20
N GLU A 98 0.33 -4.60 -19.43
CA GLU A 98 0.73 -3.22 -19.70
C GLU A 98 -0.27 -2.21 -19.12
N ASP A 99 -1.57 -2.50 -19.17
CA ASP A 99 -2.60 -1.65 -18.57
C ASP A 99 -2.50 -1.65 -17.03
N ALA A 100 -2.25 -2.81 -16.42
CA ALA A 100 -1.99 -2.90 -14.98
C ALA A 100 -0.74 -2.09 -14.58
N ARG A 101 0.34 -2.20 -15.36
CA ARG A 101 1.57 -1.40 -15.17
C ARG A 101 1.28 0.10 -15.29
N LYS A 102 0.62 0.53 -16.36
CA LYS A 102 0.24 1.95 -16.55
C LYS A 102 -0.61 2.48 -15.40
N LEU A 103 -1.55 1.70 -14.89
CA LEU A 103 -2.40 2.09 -13.75
C LEU A 103 -1.61 2.20 -12.45
N ALA A 104 -0.70 1.26 -12.18
CA ALA A 104 0.21 1.35 -11.03
C ALA A 104 1.06 2.62 -11.11
N LEU A 105 1.62 2.91 -12.29
CA LEU A 105 2.55 4.01 -12.50
C LEU A 105 1.89 5.37 -12.82
N LYS A 106 0.55 5.46 -12.89
CA LYS A 106 -0.16 6.69 -13.28
C LYS A 106 0.09 7.87 -12.33
N HIS A 107 0.41 7.59 -11.06
CA HIS A 107 0.65 8.60 -10.02
C HIS A 107 2.14 8.81 -9.69
N LEU A 108 3.07 8.29 -10.49
CA LEU A 108 4.52 8.40 -10.28
C LEU A 108 5.05 9.84 -10.20
N VAL A 109 4.31 10.83 -10.68
CA VAL A 109 4.70 12.24 -10.64
C VAL A 109 4.91 12.76 -9.19
N ARG A 110 4.51 11.99 -8.16
CA ARG A 110 4.63 12.34 -6.73
C ARG A 110 5.25 11.27 -5.83
N ALA A 111 5.75 10.15 -6.36
CA ALA A 111 6.37 9.10 -5.56
C ALA A 111 7.88 9.32 -5.47
N ASP A 112 8.46 9.07 -4.29
CA ASP A 112 9.87 9.29 -3.98
C ASP A 112 10.70 8.02 -4.27
N ASP A 113 10.06 6.84 -4.21
CA ASP A 113 10.67 5.54 -4.51
C ASP A 113 9.67 4.55 -5.16
N ILE A 114 10.18 3.66 -6.02
CA ILE A 114 9.40 2.63 -6.73
C ILE A 114 10.07 1.27 -6.48
N SER A 115 9.36 0.38 -5.80
CA SER A 115 9.74 -1.02 -5.65
C SER A 115 8.88 -1.91 -6.55
N GLU A 116 9.49 -2.51 -7.58
CA GLU A 116 8.87 -3.58 -8.38
C GLU A 116 9.40 -4.93 -7.91
N GLN A 117 8.52 -5.84 -7.50
CA GLN A 117 8.89 -7.18 -7.06
C GLN A 117 8.20 -8.22 -7.94
N MET A 118 9.01 -9.02 -8.64
CA MET A 118 8.51 -10.15 -9.41
C MET A 118 8.15 -11.31 -8.48
N PHE A 119 6.96 -11.86 -8.67
CA PHE A 119 6.49 -13.05 -7.98
C PHE A 119 6.41 -14.22 -8.97
N ARG A 120 7.04 -15.35 -8.65
CA ARG A 120 7.07 -16.54 -9.51
C ARG A 120 6.96 -17.81 -8.67
N HIS A 121 5.91 -18.58 -8.92
CA HIS A 121 5.67 -19.91 -8.37
C HIS A 121 5.36 -20.88 -9.51
N PRO A 122 6.39 -21.40 -10.20
CA PRO A 122 6.23 -22.30 -11.34
C PRO A 122 5.45 -23.56 -10.99
N GLU A 123 5.61 -24.08 -9.77
CA GLU A 123 4.92 -25.28 -9.27
C GLU A 123 3.40 -25.12 -9.18
N ARG A 124 2.89 -23.89 -9.19
CA ARG A 124 1.46 -23.56 -9.20
C ARG A 124 1.03 -22.82 -10.47
N ALA A 125 1.95 -22.59 -11.40
CA ALA A 125 1.77 -21.66 -12.51
C ALA A 125 1.21 -20.29 -12.04
N VAL A 126 1.78 -19.69 -10.99
CA VAL A 126 1.41 -18.33 -10.56
C VAL A 126 2.58 -17.40 -10.80
N TYR A 127 2.36 -16.40 -11.65
CA TYR A 127 3.36 -15.39 -12.01
C TYR A 127 2.76 -14.01 -11.81
N GLY A 128 3.56 -13.01 -11.48
CA GLY A 128 3.04 -11.68 -11.24
C GLY A 128 4.10 -10.66 -10.93
N VAL A 129 3.64 -9.42 -10.77
CA VAL A 129 4.45 -8.30 -10.30
C VAL A 129 3.66 -7.57 -9.23
N VAL A 130 4.35 -7.24 -8.15
CA VAL A 130 3.90 -6.31 -7.12
C VAL A 130 4.58 -4.97 -7.37
N TYR A 131 3.78 -3.92 -7.45
CA TYR A 131 4.20 -2.54 -7.50
C TYR A 131 3.93 -1.92 -6.14
N ASP A 132 5.02 -1.61 -5.44
CA ASP A 132 4.98 -0.92 -4.16
C ASP A 132 5.59 0.47 -4.32
N LEU A 133 4.72 1.48 -4.23
CA LEU A 133 5.08 2.88 -4.44
C LEU A 133 5.06 3.60 -3.11
N GLU A 134 6.24 4.11 -2.72
CA GLU A 134 6.46 4.85 -1.50
C GLU A 134 6.79 6.31 -1.85
N GLY A 135 6.09 7.26 -1.23
CA GLY A 135 6.40 8.69 -1.40
C GLY A 135 5.19 9.62 -1.35
N GLY A 136 5.47 10.87 -1.01
CA GLY A 136 4.45 11.91 -0.86
C GLY A 136 3.26 11.51 0.00
N SER A 137 2.09 12.08 -0.30
CA SER A 137 0.83 11.96 0.44
C SER A 137 0.22 10.52 0.44
N ALA A 138 0.49 9.71 -0.59
CA ALA A 138 -0.30 8.51 -0.87
C ALA A 138 0.55 7.27 -1.18
N SER A 139 0.47 6.24 -0.32
CA SER A 139 1.02 4.91 -0.59
C SER A 139 0.15 4.16 -1.59
N ASN A 140 0.76 3.53 -2.58
CA ASN A 140 0.05 2.77 -3.61
C ASN A 140 0.65 1.36 -3.72
N TYR A 141 -0.13 0.35 -3.32
CA TYR A 141 0.26 -1.05 -3.41
C TYR A 141 -0.68 -1.76 -4.38
N GLN A 142 -0.13 -2.19 -5.51
CA GLN A 142 -0.87 -2.88 -6.56
C GLN A 142 -0.12 -4.13 -6.99
N PHE A 143 -0.84 -5.10 -7.50
CA PHE A 143 -0.23 -6.28 -8.06
C PHE A 143 -1.11 -6.89 -9.15
N PHE A 144 -0.52 -7.73 -9.96
CA PHE A 144 -1.27 -8.67 -10.80
C PHE A 144 -0.70 -10.08 -10.67
N LEU A 145 -1.54 -11.08 -10.87
CA LEU A 145 -1.21 -12.50 -10.93
C LEU A 145 -1.77 -13.10 -12.22
N THR A 146 -1.03 -13.99 -12.85
CA THR A 146 -1.42 -14.69 -14.07
C THR A 146 -0.87 -16.11 -14.09
N ASP A 147 -1.53 -17.00 -14.84
CA ASP A 147 -0.99 -18.31 -15.21
C ASP A 147 -0.08 -18.28 -16.45
N SER A 148 0.16 -17.08 -17.00
CA SER A 148 0.84 -16.82 -18.27
C SER A 148 0.11 -17.30 -19.52
N VAL A 149 -1.17 -17.71 -19.40
CA VAL A 149 -1.96 -18.25 -20.51
C VAL A 149 -3.28 -17.52 -20.67
N SER A 150 -4.19 -17.61 -19.69
CA SER A 150 -5.55 -17.07 -19.81
C SER A 150 -6.11 -16.50 -18.51
N LYS A 151 -5.50 -16.75 -17.36
CA LYS A 151 -5.97 -16.23 -16.08
C LYS A 151 -5.25 -14.93 -15.77
N PHE A 152 -6.00 -13.87 -15.47
CA PHE A 152 -5.44 -12.60 -15.02
C PHE A 152 -6.22 -12.05 -13.83
N LEU A 153 -5.54 -11.87 -12.70
CA LEU A 153 -6.08 -11.24 -11.51
C LEU A 153 -5.29 -9.98 -11.20
N ARG A 154 -5.99 -8.90 -10.86
CA ARG A 154 -5.39 -7.65 -10.40
C ARG A 154 -5.89 -7.32 -9.00
N GLY A 155 -4.97 -6.86 -8.16
CA GLY A 155 -5.24 -6.31 -6.84
C GLY A 155 -4.74 -4.89 -6.71
N SER A 156 -5.50 -4.02 -6.05
CA SER A 156 -5.10 -2.64 -5.78
C SER A 156 -5.66 -2.16 -4.44
N MET A 157 -4.77 -1.67 -3.58
CA MET A 157 -5.10 -1.13 -2.27
C MET A 157 -5.29 0.39 -2.34
N TYR A 158 -6.39 0.87 -1.76
CA TYR A 158 -6.68 2.30 -1.61
C TYR A 158 -7.05 2.63 -0.17
N PHE A 159 -6.59 3.79 0.30
CA PHE A 159 -7.07 4.40 1.54
C PHE A 159 -8.20 5.39 1.22
N ASN A 160 -9.30 5.29 1.97
CA ASN A 160 -10.49 6.15 1.84
C ASN A 160 -10.37 7.43 2.69
N LEU A 161 -9.16 7.75 3.18
CA LEU A 161 -8.87 8.93 4.00
C LEU A 161 -8.04 9.93 3.20
N PRO A 162 -8.16 11.24 3.51
CA PRO A 162 -7.26 12.23 2.94
C PRO A 162 -5.81 11.85 3.26
N PRO A 163 -4.91 11.93 2.28
CA PRO A 163 -3.60 11.33 2.35
C PRO A 163 -2.69 12.04 3.37
N ASN A 164 -2.54 11.48 4.59
CA ASN A 164 -1.52 11.88 5.56
C ASN A 164 -0.52 10.74 5.75
N PRO A 165 0.65 10.77 5.07
CA PRO A 165 1.61 9.65 4.98
C PRO A 165 2.04 9.11 6.33
N ASP A 166 2.38 10.01 7.24
CA ASP A 166 2.96 9.64 8.51
C ASP A 166 1.94 8.96 9.43
N SER A 167 0.64 9.27 9.28
CA SER A 167 -0.42 8.60 10.04
C SER A 167 -0.78 7.23 9.48
N ILE A 168 -0.59 7.01 8.18
CA ILE A 168 -0.99 5.76 7.51
C ILE A 168 0.15 4.75 7.40
N ALA A 169 1.42 5.17 7.52
CA ALA A 169 2.58 4.28 7.30
C ALA A 169 2.56 2.96 8.11
N PRO A 170 2.21 2.95 9.42
CA PRO A 170 2.14 1.70 10.18
C PRO A 170 1.03 0.78 9.66
N VAL A 171 -0.12 1.36 9.31
CA VAL A 171 -1.30 0.64 8.80
C VAL A 171 -1.02 0.09 7.41
N ASN A 172 -0.40 0.88 6.54
CA ASN A 172 0.06 0.49 5.23
C ASN A 172 0.98 -0.73 5.31
N THR A 173 2.00 -0.69 6.15
CA THR A 173 2.92 -1.82 6.37
C THR A 173 2.17 -3.07 6.85
N TYR A 174 1.25 -2.91 7.82
CA TYR A 174 0.46 -4.02 8.34
C TYR A 174 -0.40 -4.70 7.25
N ILE A 175 -1.07 -3.91 6.40
CA ILE A 175 -1.91 -4.44 5.31
C ILE A 175 -1.07 -5.01 4.16
N LYS A 176 0.10 -4.41 3.84
CA LYS A 176 1.04 -4.92 2.84
C LYS A 176 1.47 -6.35 3.15
N GLU A 177 1.79 -6.63 4.40
CA GLU A 177 2.12 -7.99 4.85
C GLU A 177 0.93 -8.96 4.69
N ASP A 178 -0.31 -8.51 4.91
CA ASP A 178 -1.51 -9.33 4.67
C ASP A 178 -1.70 -9.61 3.18
N LEU A 179 -1.40 -8.63 2.32
CA LEU A 179 -1.39 -8.81 0.86
C LEU A 179 -0.27 -9.71 0.38
N LYS A 180 0.90 -9.67 1.02
CA LYS A 180 1.98 -10.61 0.75
C LYS A 180 1.51 -12.04 1.05
N TYR A 181 0.88 -12.27 2.20
CA TYR A 181 0.33 -13.59 2.53
C TYR A 181 -0.80 -14.01 1.58
N PHE A 182 -1.64 -13.07 1.14
CA PHE A 182 -2.64 -13.30 0.08
C PHE A 182 -1.96 -13.86 -1.19
N ILE A 183 -0.90 -13.19 -1.67
CA ILE A 183 -0.19 -13.57 -2.89
C ILE A 183 0.53 -14.92 -2.70
N GLU A 184 1.17 -15.13 -1.56
CA GLU A 184 1.88 -16.37 -1.23
C GLU A 184 0.96 -17.58 -1.12
N SER A 185 -0.24 -17.40 -0.58
CA SER A 185 -1.27 -18.45 -0.42
C SER A 185 -2.07 -18.69 -1.70
N PHE A 186 -2.00 -17.78 -2.67
CA PHE A 186 -2.80 -17.82 -3.89
C PHE A 186 -2.55 -19.09 -4.73
N ARG A 187 -3.64 -19.70 -5.22
CA ARG A 187 -3.60 -20.80 -6.20
C ARG A 187 -4.75 -20.71 -7.20
N TRP A 188 -4.48 -21.07 -8.44
CA TRP A 188 -5.51 -21.29 -9.45
C TRP A 188 -6.29 -22.59 -9.19
N ARG A 189 -7.53 -22.62 -9.66
CA ARG A 189 -8.33 -23.84 -9.83
C ARG A 189 -8.50 -24.17 -11.30
#